data_AF-A0A0D5A388-F1
#
_entry.id   AF-A0A0D5A388-F1
#
_cell.length_a   1.000
_cell.length_b   1.000
_cell.length_c   1.000
_cell.angle_alpha   90.00
_cell.angle_beta   90.00
_cell.angle_gamma   90.00
#
_symmetry.space_group_name_H-M   'P 1'
#
loop_
_entity.id
_entity.type
_entity.pdbx_description
1 polymer ?
#
loop_
_entity_poly.entity_id
_entity_poly.type
_entity_poly.pdbx_seq_one_letter_code
_entity_poly.pdbx_strand_id
1 'polypeptide(L)'
;MIENLPQTYLIGLSLLLVIIAILVGRQLYKVRKDEMKLIKLEEEDSNTKEDSAKMYELASVQLKKRLYPQATSTLKQALKKLDGEPQEAKALIENALGFALAAQNDFKSAVIHYKKALTAKSEYPVALNNLGFAYQRLLKEDEAYKNYQEVLKLDPNNKTAISQIKRLERIIGKDKDQLLNKKGF
;
A
#
# COMPACT_ATOMS: atom_id res chain seq x y z
N MET A 1 -16.06 -54.18 40.83
CA MET A 1 -15.14 -54.07 39.67
C MET A 1 -15.61 -52.96 38.70
N ILE A 2 -15.83 -51.71 39.16
CA ILE A 2 -16.13 -50.55 38.28
C ILE A 2 -15.63 -49.24 38.93
N GLU A 3 -14.38 -49.17 39.39
CA GLU A 3 -13.86 -47.94 40.05
C GLU A 3 -12.74 -47.22 39.29
N ASN A 4 -12.13 -47.84 38.27
CA ASN A 4 -10.93 -47.28 37.62
C ASN A 4 -11.13 -46.84 36.16
N LEU A 5 -12.35 -46.99 35.60
CA LEU A 5 -12.63 -46.54 34.23
C LEU A 5 -12.36 -45.03 34.05
N PRO A 6 -12.87 -44.11 34.90
CA PRO A 6 -12.68 -42.67 34.69
C PRO A 6 -11.20 -42.26 34.71
N GLN A 7 -10.41 -42.86 35.61
CA GLN A 7 -9.00 -42.56 35.78
C GLN A 7 -8.15 -43.06 34.62
N THR A 8 -8.46 -44.24 34.06
CA THR A 8 -7.73 -44.77 32.89
C THR A 8 -8.00 -43.93 31.62
N TYR A 9 -9.22 -43.40 31.43
CA TYR A 9 -9.50 -42.45 30.35
C TYR A 9 -8.76 -41.11 30.52
N LEU A 10 -8.67 -40.59 31.75
CA LEU A 10 -7.92 -39.36 32.06
C LEU A 10 -6.42 -39.53 31.79
N ILE A 11 -5.85 -40.68 32.13
CA ILE A 11 -4.45 -41.01 31.84
C ILE A 11 -4.22 -41.14 30.32
N GLY A 12 -5.12 -41.83 29.61
CA GLY A 12 -5.04 -41.93 28.15
C GLY A 12 -5.14 -40.58 27.44
N LEU A 13 -6.05 -39.71 27.89
CA LEU A 13 -6.24 -38.37 27.32
C LEU A 13 -5.05 -37.44 27.59
N SER A 14 -4.48 -37.47 28.80
CA SER A 14 -3.30 -36.66 29.13
C SER A 14 -2.07 -37.07 28.31
N LEU A 15 -1.86 -38.37 28.09
CA LEU A 15 -0.83 -38.89 27.20
C LEU A 15 -1.04 -38.42 25.74
N LEU A 16 -2.27 -38.48 25.25
CA LEU A 16 -2.61 -38.00 23.90
C LEU A 16 -2.30 -36.51 23.73
N LEU A 17 -2.69 -35.68 24.70
CA LEU A 17 -2.46 -34.23 24.66
C LEU A 17 -0.97 -33.87 24.66
N VAL A 18 -0.16 -34.60 25.45
CA VAL A 18 1.30 -34.42 25.45
C VAL A 18 1.90 -34.77 24.08
N ILE A 19 1.45 -35.86 23.46
CA ILE A 19 1.91 -36.25 22.11
C ILE A 19 1.55 -35.16 21.08
N ILE A 20 0.31 -34.65 21.11
CA ILE A 20 -0.13 -33.58 20.21
C ILE A 20 0.70 -32.31 20.44
N ALA A 21 0.92 -31.91 21.70
CA ALA A 21 1.72 -30.73 22.04
C ALA A 21 3.17 -30.86 21.54
N ILE A 22 3.77 -32.06 21.64
CA ILE A 22 5.11 -32.33 21.11
C ILE A 22 5.13 -32.25 19.58
N LEU A 23 4.11 -32.79 18.90
CA LEU A 23 4.02 -32.74 17.43
C LEU A 23 3.85 -31.32 16.92
N VAL A 24 2.92 -30.55 17.51
CA VAL A 24 2.69 -29.14 17.18
C VAL A 24 3.93 -28.31 17.53
N GLY A 25 4.54 -28.54 18.69
CA GLY A 25 5.77 -27.86 19.10
C GLY A 25 6.94 -28.15 18.15
N ARG A 26 7.10 -29.40 17.70
CA ARG A 26 8.10 -29.78 16.68
C ARG A 26 7.82 -29.14 15.34
N GLN A 27 6.57 -29.09 14.91
CA GLN A 27 6.17 -28.48 13.65
C GLN A 27 6.41 -26.96 13.68
N LEU A 28 6.03 -26.30 14.77
CA LEU A 28 6.25 -24.87 14.97
C LEU A 28 7.74 -24.54 15.08
N TYR A 29 8.52 -25.37 15.78
CA TYR A 29 9.98 -25.21 15.89
C TYR A 29 10.67 -25.42 14.54
N LYS A 30 10.26 -26.42 13.76
CA LYS A 30 10.80 -26.67 12.42
C LYS A 30 10.51 -25.51 11.48
N VAL A 31 9.26 -25.03 11.43
CA VAL A 31 8.87 -23.87 10.62
C VAL A 31 9.67 -22.62 11.02
N ARG A 32 9.78 -22.30 12.32
CA ARG A 32 10.58 -21.16 12.78
C ARG A 32 12.07 -21.30 12.53
N LYS A 33 12.62 -22.52 12.64
CA LYS A 33 14.03 -22.79 12.36
C LYS A 33 14.33 -22.69 10.87
N ASP A 34 13.43 -23.18 10.03
CA ASP A 34 13.54 -23.09 8.58
C ASP A 34 13.43 -21.62 8.12
N GLU A 35 12.52 -20.85 8.72
CA GLU A 35 12.43 -19.39 8.55
C GLU A 35 13.72 -18.67 8.99
N MET A 36 14.26 -18.97 10.17
CA MET A 36 15.51 -18.36 10.66
C MET A 36 16.75 -18.77 9.87
N LYS A 37 16.78 -20.00 9.35
CA LYS A 37 17.88 -20.49 8.52
C LYS A 37 17.82 -19.89 7.12
N LEU A 38 16.61 -19.69 6.59
CA LEU A 38 16.38 -18.92 5.37
C LEU A 38 16.85 -17.47 5.56
N ILE A 39 16.43 -16.80 6.65
CA ILE A 39 16.87 -15.43 6.98
C ILE A 39 18.40 -15.35 7.09
N LYS A 40 19.05 -16.32 7.73
CA LYS A 40 20.51 -16.33 7.89
C LYS A 40 21.28 -16.64 6.60
N LEU A 41 20.72 -17.48 5.73
CA LEU A 41 21.25 -17.74 4.39
C LEU A 41 21.01 -16.54 3.44
N GLU A 42 19.93 -15.79 3.64
CA GLU A 42 19.62 -14.54 2.93
C GLU A 42 20.47 -13.34 3.45
N GLU A 43 20.91 -13.36 4.70
CA GLU A 43 21.87 -12.38 5.25
C GLU A 43 23.31 -12.61 4.75
N GLU A 44 23.69 -13.85 4.44
CA GLU A 44 25.03 -14.19 3.90
C GLU A 44 25.16 -13.91 2.39
N ASP A 45 24.05 -13.76 1.64
CA ASP A 45 24.02 -13.50 0.19
C ASP A 45 23.56 -12.07 -0.13
N SER A 46 24.33 -11.10 0.36
CA SER A 46 24.09 -9.67 0.19
C SER A 46 23.95 -9.25 -1.28
N ASN A 47 22.72 -9.16 -1.77
CA ASN A 47 22.35 -8.35 -2.92
C ASN A 47 21.18 -7.45 -2.50
N THR A 48 21.49 -6.19 -2.25
CA THR A 48 20.60 -5.09 -1.79
C THR A 48 19.32 -4.90 -2.62
N LYS A 49 19.25 -5.52 -3.80
CA LYS A 49 18.10 -5.55 -4.71
C LYS A 49 16.87 -6.23 -4.12
N GLU A 50 17.05 -7.34 -3.41
CA GLU A 50 15.92 -8.12 -2.89
C GLU A 50 15.25 -7.48 -1.66
N ASP A 51 15.99 -6.66 -0.92
CA ASP A 51 15.52 -5.99 0.29
C ASP A 51 14.41 -4.97 0.02
N SER A 52 14.57 -4.14 -1.02
CA SER A 52 13.60 -3.09 -1.34
C SER A 52 12.29 -3.67 -1.88
N ALA A 53 12.38 -4.73 -2.69
CA ALA A 53 11.24 -5.47 -3.22
C ALA A 53 10.47 -6.20 -2.11
N LYS A 54 11.16 -6.93 -1.21
CA LYS A 54 10.56 -7.58 -0.03
C LYS A 54 9.84 -6.56 0.87
N MET A 55 10.45 -5.39 1.09
CA MET A 55 9.82 -4.30 1.84
C MET A 55 8.58 -3.73 1.12
N TYR A 56 8.61 -3.59 -0.20
CA TYR A 56 7.45 -3.16 -0.98
C TYR A 56 6.29 -4.17 -0.90
N GLU A 57 6.58 -5.47 -0.95
CA GLU A 57 5.57 -6.52 -0.78
C GLU A 57 4.95 -6.49 0.62
N LEU A 58 5.77 -6.37 1.66
CA LEU A 58 5.30 -6.20 3.04
C LEU A 58 4.41 -4.95 3.17
N ALA A 59 4.85 -3.82 2.61
CA ALA A 59 4.06 -2.60 2.61
C ALA A 59 2.73 -2.77 1.86
N SER A 60 2.71 -3.52 0.76
CA SER A 60 1.48 -3.81 0.02
C SER A 60 0.48 -4.62 0.85
N VAL A 61 0.95 -5.57 1.65
CA VAL A 61 0.11 -6.29 2.64
C VAL A 61 -0.40 -5.34 3.72
N GLN A 62 0.46 -4.46 4.25
CA GLN A 62 0.07 -3.46 5.25
C GLN A 62 -1.00 -2.49 4.70
N LEU A 63 -0.85 -2.02 3.45
CA LEU A 63 -1.83 -1.18 2.76
C LEU A 63 -3.18 -1.88 2.61
N LYS A 64 -3.19 -3.15 2.20
CA LYS A 64 -4.41 -3.97 2.11
C LYS A 64 -5.10 -4.12 3.47
N LYS A 65 -4.32 -4.25 4.55
CA LYS A 65 -4.81 -4.29 5.94
C LYS A 65 -5.12 -2.92 6.54
N ARG A 66 -4.98 -1.83 5.77
CA ARG A 66 -5.18 -0.44 6.21
C ARG A 66 -4.24 0.00 7.34
N LEU A 67 -3.09 -0.67 7.49
CA LEU A 67 -2.02 -0.35 8.43
C LEU A 67 -1.14 0.77 7.84
N TYR A 68 -1.73 1.95 7.64
CA TYR A 68 -1.10 3.03 6.89
C TYR A 68 0.18 3.59 7.54
N PRO A 69 0.27 3.81 8.86
CA PRO A 69 1.51 4.25 9.49
C PRO A 69 2.66 3.25 9.33
N GLN A 70 2.36 1.94 9.45
CA GLN A 70 3.33 0.88 9.23
C GLN A 70 3.81 0.86 7.78
N ALA A 71 2.86 0.92 6.82
CA ALA A 71 3.16 1.00 5.40
C ALA A 71 4.06 2.19 5.06
N THR A 72 3.77 3.37 5.63
CA THR A 72 4.61 4.57 5.45
C THR A 72 6.05 4.33 5.94
N SER A 73 6.23 3.72 7.11
CA SER A 73 7.56 3.42 7.65
C SER A 73 8.31 2.42 6.76
N THR A 74 7.66 1.32 6.39
CA THR A 74 8.26 0.27 5.54
C THR A 74 8.62 0.80 4.15
N LEU A 75 7.76 1.61 3.52
CA LEU A 75 8.04 2.20 2.20
C LEU A 75 9.18 3.22 2.24
N LYS A 76 9.32 3.99 3.32
CA LYS A 76 10.48 4.88 3.50
C LYS A 76 11.78 4.10 3.61
N GLN A 77 11.77 2.95 4.29
CA GLN A 77 12.92 2.05 4.36
C GLN A 77 13.22 1.42 2.99
N ALA A 78 12.19 1.00 2.26
CA ALA A 78 12.32 0.48 0.90
C ALA A 78 13.01 1.50 -0.02
N LEU A 79 12.59 2.78 0.01
CA LEU A 79 13.24 3.85 -0.75
C LEU A 79 14.69 4.10 -0.34
N LYS A 80 15.02 3.97 0.95
CA LYS A 80 16.41 4.16 1.43
C LYS A 80 17.34 3.06 0.93
N LYS A 81 16.83 1.85 0.76
CA LYS A 81 17.57 0.68 0.25
C LYS A 81 17.49 0.53 -1.28
N LEU A 82 16.85 1.47 -1.96
CA LEU A 82 16.61 1.43 -3.39
C LEU A 82 17.87 1.86 -4.17
N ASP A 83 18.94 1.09 -4.07
CA ASP A 83 20.19 1.33 -4.77
C ASP A 83 20.30 0.44 -6.02
N GLY A 84 20.43 1.05 -7.20
CA GLY A 84 20.60 0.35 -8.47
C GLY A 84 19.36 -0.34 -9.04
N GLU A 85 18.18 -0.11 -8.44
CA GLU A 85 16.89 -0.64 -8.89
C GLU A 85 16.30 0.16 -10.08
N PRO A 86 15.45 -0.46 -10.93
CA PRO A 86 14.83 0.23 -12.06
C PRO A 86 14.00 1.44 -11.61
N GLN A 87 13.99 2.51 -12.41
CA GLN A 87 13.12 3.68 -12.19
C GLN A 87 11.64 3.29 -12.03
N GLU A 88 11.19 2.20 -12.68
CA GLU A 88 9.87 1.61 -12.50
C GLU A 88 9.60 1.25 -11.02
N ALA A 89 10.53 0.55 -10.35
CA ALA A 89 10.39 0.16 -8.94
C ALA A 89 10.31 1.41 -8.04
N LYS A 90 11.13 2.42 -8.31
CA LYS A 90 11.05 3.73 -7.63
C LYS A 90 9.66 4.35 -7.79
N ALA A 91 9.10 4.34 -9.00
CA ALA A 91 7.77 4.89 -9.26
C ALA A 91 6.68 4.15 -8.46
N LEU A 92 6.75 2.83 -8.38
CA LEU A 92 5.81 2.01 -7.61
C LEU A 92 5.85 2.32 -6.11
N ILE A 93 7.06 2.37 -5.52
CA ILE A 93 7.24 2.62 -4.09
C ILE A 93 6.84 4.06 -3.73
N GLU A 94 7.25 5.06 -4.52
CA GLU A 94 6.86 6.46 -4.31
C GLU A 94 5.34 6.65 -4.41
N ASN A 95 4.67 6.00 -5.38
CA ASN A 95 3.21 6.05 -5.49
C ASN A 95 2.52 5.36 -4.29
N ALA A 96 3.00 4.20 -3.86
CA ALA A 96 2.47 3.51 -2.69
C ALA A 96 2.64 4.34 -1.40
N LEU A 97 3.77 5.04 -1.28
CA LEU A 97 4.04 5.91 -0.13
C LEU A 97 3.10 7.12 -0.14
N GLY A 98 2.90 7.73 -1.30
CA GLY A 98 1.90 8.78 -1.48
C GLY A 98 0.50 8.30 -1.10
N PHE A 99 0.12 7.09 -1.50
CA PHE A 99 -1.16 6.48 -1.14
C PHE A 99 -1.31 6.26 0.37
N ALA A 100 -0.29 5.72 1.03
CA ALA A 100 -0.30 5.54 2.48
C ALA A 100 -0.50 6.88 3.22
N LEU A 101 0.15 7.93 2.76
CA LEU A 101 0.06 9.28 3.34
C LEU A 101 -1.31 9.92 3.10
N ALA A 102 -1.84 9.80 1.87
CA ALA A 102 -3.17 10.28 1.54
C ALA A 102 -4.26 9.60 2.39
N ALA A 103 -4.12 8.29 2.64
CA ALA A 103 -5.02 7.55 3.53
C ALA A 103 -4.96 8.03 4.99
N GLN A 104 -3.85 8.66 5.40
CA GLN A 104 -3.69 9.33 6.70
C GLN A 104 -4.13 10.81 6.67
N ASN A 105 -4.77 11.26 5.59
CA ASN A 105 -5.12 12.66 5.32
C ASN A 105 -3.93 13.63 5.16
N ASP A 106 -2.71 13.13 5.03
CA ASP A 106 -1.54 13.95 4.69
C ASP A 106 -1.40 14.12 3.17
N PHE A 107 -2.33 14.88 2.60
CA PHE A 107 -2.38 15.13 1.15
C PHE A 107 -1.20 15.96 0.66
N LYS A 108 -0.62 16.82 1.52
CA LYS A 108 0.53 17.65 1.15
C LYS A 108 1.76 16.78 0.90
N SER A 109 2.07 15.86 1.81
CA SER A 109 3.17 14.91 1.59
C SER A 109 2.86 13.92 0.48
N ALA A 110 1.60 13.48 0.35
CA ALA A 110 1.19 12.58 -0.73
C ALA A 110 1.48 13.17 -2.11
N VAL A 111 1.16 14.45 -2.34
CA VAL A 111 1.47 15.16 -3.60
C VAL A 111 2.97 15.11 -3.93
N ILE A 112 3.85 15.28 -2.93
CA ILE A 112 5.30 15.23 -3.14
C ILE A 112 5.71 13.85 -3.66
N HIS A 113 5.21 12.78 -3.03
CA HIS A 113 5.56 11.41 -3.40
C HIS A 113 4.94 10.98 -4.74
N TYR A 114 3.70 11.37 -5.05
CA TYR A 114 3.14 11.12 -6.38
C TYR A 114 3.91 11.83 -7.49
N LYS A 115 4.37 13.06 -7.25
CA LYS A 115 5.24 13.77 -8.20
C LYS A 115 6.57 13.05 -8.41
N LYS A 116 7.20 12.53 -7.34
CA LYS A 116 8.42 11.72 -7.46
C LYS A 116 8.17 10.44 -8.25
N ALA A 117 7.02 9.79 -8.07
CA ALA A 117 6.62 8.65 -8.87
C ALA A 117 6.54 9.01 -10.35
N LEU A 118 5.94 10.15 -10.68
CA LEU A 118 5.84 10.66 -12.06
C LEU A 118 7.17 11.15 -12.64
N THR A 119 8.11 11.59 -11.80
CA THR A 119 9.49 11.86 -12.25
C THR A 119 10.22 10.57 -12.63
N ALA A 120 9.97 9.47 -11.90
CA ALA A 120 10.57 8.17 -12.20
C ALA A 120 9.88 7.48 -13.39
N LYS A 121 8.56 7.64 -13.53
CA LYS A 121 7.75 7.13 -14.64
C LYS A 121 6.68 8.15 -15.03
N SER A 122 6.91 8.91 -16.09
CA SER A 122 6.01 9.98 -16.55
C SER A 122 4.63 9.46 -16.97
N GLU A 123 4.59 8.32 -17.65
CA GLU A 123 3.36 7.69 -18.13
C GLU A 123 2.83 6.69 -17.11
N TYR A 124 2.34 7.21 -15.98
CA TYR A 124 1.81 6.38 -14.90
C TYR A 124 0.39 6.81 -14.50
N PRO A 125 -0.65 6.28 -15.20
CA PRO A 125 -2.05 6.67 -14.99
C PRO A 125 -2.54 6.54 -13.54
N VAL A 126 -2.06 5.53 -12.80
CA VAL A 126 -2.41 5.35 -11.39
C VAL A 126 -1.88 6.50 -10.53
N ALA A 127 -0.61 6.91 -10.72
CA ALA A 127 -0.04 8.02 -9.97
C ALA A 127 -0.67 9.36 -10.36
N LEU A 128 -1.01 9.58 -11.64
CA LEU A 128 -1.75 10.77 -12.08
C LEU A 128 -3.14 10.85 -11.46
N ASN A 129 -3.90 9.74 -11.42
CA ASN A 129 -5.21 9.68 -10.77
C ASN A 129 -5.11 10.00 -9.27
N ASN A 130 -4.13 9.41 -8.59
CA ASN A 130 -3.88 9.61 -7.17
C ASN A 130 -3.45 11.06 -6.87
N LEU A 131 -2.60 11.63 -7.72
CA LEU A 131 -2.20 13.03 -7.63
C LEU A 131 -3.38 13.98 -7.84
N GLY A 132 -4.23 13.69 -8.83
CA GLY A 132 -5.48 14.40 -9.05
C GLY A 132 -6.36 14.38 -7.80
N PHE A 133 -6.55 13.22 -7.20
CA PHE A 133 -7.34 13.07 -5.98
C PHE A 133 -6.76 13.88 -4.81
N ALA A 134 -5.45 13.81 -4.59
CA ALA A 134 -4.79 14.58 -3.55
C ALA A 134 -4.94 16.09 -3.77
N TYR A 135 -4.90 16.56 -5.02
CA TYR A 135 -5.16 17.96 -5.35
C TYR A 135 -6.60 18.39 -5.04
N GLN A 136 -7.61 17.56 -5.34
CA GLN A 136 -9.00 17.86 -4.95
C GLN A 136 -9.14 17.98 -3.43
N ARG A 137 -8.49 17.10 -2.66
CA ARG A 137 -8.49 17.17 -1.19
C ARG A 137 -7.80 18.41 -0.65
N LEU A 138 -6.95 19.05 -1.45
CA LEU A 138 -6.30 20.33 -1.16
C LEU A 138 -7.02 21.53 -1.78
N LEU A 139 -8.23 21.36 -2.33
CA LEU A 139 -9.02 22.39 -3.02
C LEU A 139 -8.31 23.00 -4.24
N LYS A 140 -7.41 22.23 -4.87
CA LYS A 140 -6.66 22.58 -6.06
C LYS A 140 -7.29 21.96 -7.30
N GLU A 141 -8.49 22.42 -7.62
CA GLU A 141 -9.36 21.77 -8.61
C GLU A 141 -8.82 21.89 -10.04
N ASP A 142 -8.12 22.97 -10.38
CA ASP A 142 -7.47 23.14 -11.69
C ASP A 142 -6.32 22.15 -11.90
N GLU A 143 -5.46 21.97 -10.90
CA GLU A 143 -4.38 20.97 -10.96
C GLU A 143 -4.95 19.55 -10.98
N ALA A 144 -6.02 19.29 -10.22
CA ALA A 144 -6.69 18.00 -10.26
C ALA A 144 -7.24 17.69 -11.66
N TYR A 145 -7.94 18.66 -12.27
CA TYR A 145 -8.51 18.54 -13.61
C TYR A 145 -7.44 18.22 -14.65
N LYS A 146 -6.32 18.95 -14.65
CA LYS A 146 -5.18 18.69 -15.56
C LYS A 146 -4.65 17.27 -15.42
N ASN A 147 -4.47 16.78 -14.18
CA ASN A 147 -3.98 15.41 -13.96
C ASN A 147 -4.96 14.35 -14.50
N TYR A 148 -6.26 14.52 -14.29
CA TYR A 148 -7.24 13.60 -14.84
C TYR A 148 -7.32 13.65 -16.37
N GLN A 149 -7.10 14.82 -16.98
CA GLN A 149 -7.00 14.92 -18.44
C GLN A 149 -5.79 14.14 -18.98
N GLU A 150 -4.63 14.22 -18.32
CA GLU A 150 -3.47 13.40 -18.70
C GLU A 150 -3.75 11.90 -18.55
N VAL A 151 -4.50 11.48 -17.52
CA VAL A 151 -4.95 10.08 -17.41
C VAL A 151 -5.75 9.67 -18.64
N LEU A 152 -6.70 10.50 -19.11
CA LEU A 152 -7.52 10.16 -20.28
C LEU A 152 -6.76 10.20 -21.61
N LYS A 153 -5.63 10.91 -21.69
CA LYS A 153 -4.74 10.80 -22.85
C LYS A 153 -4.04 9.44 -22.92
N LEU A 154 -3.68 8.87 -21.77
CA LEU A 154 -2.99 7.58 -21.66
C LEU A 154 -3.96 6.39 -21.64
N ASP A 155 -5.10 6.55 -20.99
CA ASP A 155 -6.17 5.56 -20.84
C ASP A 155 -7.52 6.25 -21.05
N PRO A 156 -8.00 6.34 -22.30
CA PRO A 156 -9.27 7.02 -22.63
C PRO A 156 -10.51 6.43 -21.94
N ASN A 157 -10.43 5.18 -21.47
CA ASN A 157 -11.54 4.48 -20.83
C ASN A 157 -11.45 4.47 -19.30
N ASN A 158 -10.55 5.29 -18.73
CA ASN A 158 -10.33 5.34 -17.28
C ASN A 158 -11.57 5.88 -16.55
N LYS A 159 -12.38 4.99 -15.98
CA LYS A 159 -13.64 5.34 -15.30
C LYS A 159 -13.45 6.36 -14.18
N THR A 160 -12.35 6.27 -13.44
CA THR A 160 -12.04 7.21 -12.35
C THR A 160 -11.87 8.62 -12.93
N ALA A 161 -10.97 8.81 -13.90
CA ALA A 161 -10.73 10.12 -14.48
C ALA A 161 -11.98 10.72 -15.14
N ILE A 162 -12.76 9.92 -15.88
CA ILE A 162 -14.04 10.36 -16.47
C ILE A 162 -15.00 10.88 -15.40
N SER A 163 -15.20 10.11 -14.33
CA SER A 163 -16.11 10.49 -13.23
C SER A 163 -15.64 11.75 -12.53
N GLN A 164 -14.33 11.86 -12.26
CA GLN A 164 -13.76 13.01 -11.55
C GLN A 164 -13.79 14.29 -12.39
N ILE A 165 -13.48 14.22 -13.70
CA ILE A 165 -13.62 15.35 -14.63
C ILE A 165 -15.07 15.84 -14.66
N LYS A 166 -16.04 14.93 -14.87
CA LYS A 166 -17.47 15.30 -14.89
C LYS A 166 -17.93 15.94 -13.57
N ARG A 167 -17.33 15.57 -12.44
CA ARG A 167 -17.60 16.21 -11.15
C ARG A 167 -17.00 17.62 -11.10
N LEU A 168 -15.75 17.77 -11.53
CA LEU A 168 -15.03 19.05 -11.56
C LEU A 168 -15.69 20.07 -12.49
N GLU A 169 -16.11 19.67 -13.69
CA GLU A 169 -16.81 20.55 -14.64
C GLU A 169 -18.10 21.10 -14.07
N ARG A 170 -18.84 20.29 -13.30
CA ARG A 170 -20.06 20.73 -12.61
C ARG A 170 -19.79 21.75 -11.51
N ILE A 171 -18.63 21.68 -10.85
CA ILE A 171 -18.22 22.65 -9.82
C ILE A 171 -17.81 23.96 -10.50
N ILE A 172 -16.89 23.87 -11.48
CA ILE A 172 -16.37 25.03 -12.22
C ILE A 172 -17.50 25.76 -12.97
N GLY A 173 -18.45 25.05 -13.56
CA GLY A 173 -19.61 25.63 -14.23
C GLY A 173 -20.49 26.44 -13.28
N LYS A 174 -20.79 25.89 -12.09
CA LYS A 174 -21.58 26.60 -11.07
C LYS A 174 -20.89 27.88 -10.59
N ASP A 175 -19.58 27.86 -10.42
CA ASP A 175 -18.83 29.02 -9.97
C ASP A 175 -18.85 30.14 -11.01
N LYS A 176 -18.75 29.80 -12.31
CA LYS A 176 -18.88 30.77 -13.40
C LYS A 176 -20.27 31.41 -13.44
N ASP A 177 -21.33 30.63 -13.31
CA ASP A 177 -22.71 31.15 -13.32
C ASP A 177 -22.98 32.09 -12.13
N GLN A 178 -22.46 31.75 -10.93
CA GLN A 178 -22.57 32.62 -9.76
C GLN A 178 -21.81 33.94 -9.92
N LEU A 179 -20.62 33.90 -10.54
CA LEU A 179 -19.81 35.10 -10.78
C LEU A 179 -20.46 36.03 -11.82
N LEU A 180 -21.11 35.48 -12.84
CA LEU A 180 -21.85 36.24 -13.84
C LEU A 180 -23.09 36.93 -13.23
N ASN A 181 -23.85 36.21 -12.40
CA ASN A 181 -25.04 36.76 -11.73
C ASN A 181 -24.71 37.87 -10.71
N LYS A 182 -23.51 37.87 -10.10
CA LYS A 182 -23.07 38.94 -9.18
C LYS A 182 -22.59 40.22 -9.86
N LYS A 183 -22.23 40.17 -11.15
CA LYS A 183 -21.77 41.33 -11.93
C LYS A 183 -22.89 41.99 -12.76
N GLY A 184 -24.10 41.43 -12.71
CA GLY A 184 -25.27 41.90 -13.45
C GLY A 184 -26.21 42.84 -12.69
N PHE A 185 -25.76 43.47 -11.61
CA PHE A 185 -26.49 44.49 -10.85
C PHE A 185 -25.69 45.79 -10.78
#